data_AF-A0A820M5T4-F1
#
_entry.id   AF-A0A820M5T4-F1
#
_cell.length_a   1.000
_cell.length_b   1.000
_cell.length_c   1.000
_cell.angle_alpha   90.00
_cell.angle_beta   90.00
_cell.angle_gamma   90.00
#
_symmetry.space_group_name_H-M   'P 1'
#
loop_
_entity.id
_entity.type
_entity.pdbx_description
1 polymer ?
#
loop_
_entity_poly.entity_id
_entity_poly.type
_entity_poly.pdbx_seq_one_letter_code
_entity_poly.pdbx_strand_id
1 'polypeptide(L)'
;MRLRKFDNYARIIQKAMKRFCAVRVYQKQREQATDILHGRKERNERSLDRDYVGDYCNLHQRPDLQRLIPRNEKTDFSSYLHKYDRRFRRQGRYFISTNQALYIIDEECIKVGAGGKTNNAPVNKGKQQEGYMLE
;
A
#
# COMPACT_ATOMS: atom_id res chain seq x y z
N MET A 1 32.52 7.86 -26.67
CA MET A 1 31.33 7.39 -27.43
C MET A 1 30.97 5.90 -27.21
N ARG A 2 31.96 4.99 -27.02
CA ARG A 2 31.77 3.54 -26.85
C ARG A 2 30.96 3.11 -25.60
N LEU A 3 31.10 3.83 -24.48
CA LEU A 3 30.40 3.55 -23.21
C LEU A 3 28.87 3.65 -23.34
N ARG A 4 28.36 4.67 -24.05
CA ARG A 4 26.91 4.86 -24.27
C ARG A 4 26.25 3.69 -25.01
N LYS A 5 26.98 3.00 -25.90
CA LYS A 5 26.46 1.84 -26.64
C LYS A 5 26.24 0.66 -25.68
N PHE A 6 27.19 0.43 -24.76
CA PHE A 6 27.06 -0.60 -23.73
C PHE A 6 26.00 -0.26 -22.67
N ASP A 7 25.84 1.02 -22.31
CA ASP A 7 24.78 1.46 -21.39
C ASP A 7 23.38 1.11 -21.91
N ASN A 8 23.15 1.23 -23.23
CA ASN A 8 21.85 0.88 -23.81
C ASN A 8 21.57 -0.62 -23.67
N TYR A 9 22.53 -1.49 -24.01
CA TYR A 9 22.39 -2.93 -23.83
C TYR A 9 22.19 -3.30 -22.36
N ALA A 10 22.95 -2.69 -21.44
CA ALA A 10 22.80 -2.90 -20.01
C ALA A 10 21.39 -2.54 -19.52
N ARG A 11 20.82 -1.40 -19.96
CA ARG A 11 19.44 -1.00 -19.60
C ARG A 11 18.39 -1.99 -20.10
N ILE A 12 18.56 -2.52 -21.32
CA ILE A 12 17.65 -3.54 -21.88
C ILE A 12 17.68 -4.80 -21.01
N ILE A 13 18.88 -5.30 -20.68
CA ILE A 13 19.06 -6.48 -19.83
C ILE A 13 18.47 -6.25 -18.43
N GLN A 14 18.77 -5.10 -17.81
CA GLN A 14 18.24 -4.74 -16.50
C GLN A 14 16.71 -4.64 -16.50
N LYS A 15 16.11 -4.06 -17.54
CA LYS A 15 14.65 -3.96 -17.68
C LYS A 15 14.01 -5.34 -17.82
N ALA A 16 14.61 -6.22 -18.62
CA ALA A 16 14.16 -7.61 -18.78
C ALA A 16 14.23 -8.37 -17.44
N MET A 17 15.36 -8.26 -16.72
CA MET A 17 15.55 -8.89 -15.43
C MET A 17 14.55 -8.38 -14.38
N LYS A 18 14.35 -7.05 -14.29
CA LYS A 18 13.36 -6.45 -13.38
C LYS A 18 11.95 -6.97 -13.68
N ARG A 19 11.57 -7.08 -14.95
CA ARG A 19 10.27 -7.65 -15.36
C ARG A 19 10.14 -9.11 -14.94
N PHE A 20 11.16 -9.92 -15.19
CA PHE A 20 11.18 -11.33 -14.79
C PHE A 20 11.01 -11.51 -13.28
N CYS A 21 11.78 -10.77 -12.48
CA CYS A 21 11.66 -10.79 -11.02
C CYS A 21 10.27 -10.34 -10.54
N ALA A 22 9.74 -9.26 -11.13
CA ALA A 22 8.41 -8.75 -10.76
C ALA A 22 7.32 -9.80 -11.00
N VAL A 23 7.32 -10.47 -12.16
CA VAL A 23 6.36 -11.53 -12.48
C VAL A 23 6.39 -12.65 -11.43
N ARG A 24 7.58 -13.09 -11.02
CA ARG A 24 7.72 -14.14 -9.99
C ARG A 24 7.21 -13.70 -8.62
N VAL A 25 7.49 -12.46 -8.23
CA VAL A 25 6.98 -11.90 -6.96
C VAL A 25 5.45 -11.84 -6.97
N TYR A 26 4.85 -11.35 -8.07
CA TYR A 26 3.38 -11.30 -8.18
C TYR A 26 2.73 -12.69 -8.21
N GLN A 27 3.34 -13.65 -8.90
CA GLN A 27 2.85 -15.04 -8.87
C GLN A 27 2.88 -15.62 -7.47
N LYS A 28 3.97 -15.42 -6.72
CA LYS A 28 4.09 -15.87 -5.33
C LYS A 28 3.05 -15.20 -4.42
N GLN A 29 2.85 -13.90 -4.55
CA GLN A 29 1.83 -13.17 -3.79
C GLN A 29 0.41 -13.69 -4.10
N ARG A 30 0.13 -13.99 -5.38
CA ARG A 30 -1.15 -14.57 -5.80
C ARG A 30 -1.36 -15.96 -5.21
N GLU A 31 -0.35 -16.82 -5.28
CA GLU A 31 -0.38 -18.15 -4.67
C GLU A 31 -0.66 -18.08 -3.16
N GLN A 32 0.04 -17.19 -2.44
CA GLN A 32 -0.17 -16.96 -1.01
C GLN A 32 -1.59 -16.46 -0.70
N ALA A 33 -2.13 -15.54 -1.52
CA ALA A 33 -3.50 -15.05 -1.36
C ALA A 33 -4.55 -16.15 -1.60
N THR A 34 -4.33 -16.99 -2.60
CA THR A 34 -5.17 -18.15 -2.90
C THR A 34 -5.14 -19.15 -1.75
N ASP A 35 -3.96 -19.49 -1.22
CA ASP A 35 -3.84 -20.42 -0.09
C ASP A 35 -4.64 -19.96 1.15
N ILE A 36 -4.68 -18.65 1.42
CA ILE A 36 -5.42 -18.10 2.56
C ILE A 36 -6.94 -18.14 2.34
N LEU A 37 -7.41 -17.84 1.13
CA LEU A 37 -8.82 -17.47 0.87
C LEU A 37 -9.60 -18.39 -0.07
N HIS A 38 -8.93 -19.27 -0.82
CA HIS A 38 -9.58 -20.14 -1.79
C HIS A 38 -10.56 -21.10 -1.10
N GLY A 39 -11.79 -21.20 -1.60
CA GLY A 39 -12.87 -21.98 -1.00
C GLY A 39 -13.42 -21.45 0.33
N ARG A 40 -12.78 -20.45 0.96
CA ARG A 40 -13.21 -19.84 2.23
C ARG A 40 -13.89 -18.48 2.04
N LYS A 41 -13.76 -17.89 0.85
CA LYS A 41 -14.26 -16.55 0.55
C LYS A 41 -15.65 -16.60 -0.07
N GLU A 42 -16.68 -16.42 0.76
CA GLU A 42 -18.08 -16.51 0.34
C GLU A 42 -18.58 -15.31 -0.48
N ARG A 43 -18.06 -14.10 -0.23
CA ARG A 43 -18.45 -12.87 -0.94
C ARG A 43 -17.30 -12.36 -1.81
N ASN A 44 -17.63 -11.95 -3.03
CA ASN A 44 -16.66 -11.41 -3.99
C ASN A 44 -15.48 -12.34 -4.26
N GLU A 45 -15.72 -13.64 -4.39
CA GLU A 45 -14.69 -14.68 -4.63
C GLU A 45 -13.74 -14.31 -5.79
N ARG A 46 -14.30 -13.88 -6.92
CA ARG A 46 -13.58 -13.46 -8.14
C ARG A 46 -12.61 -12.27 -7.96
N SER A 47 -12.56 -11.67 -6.78
CA SER A 47 -11.51 -10.67 -6.48
C SER A 47 -10.13 -11.30 -6.34
N LEU A 48 -10.02 -12.61 -6.09
CA LEU A 48 -8.76 -13.34 -6.09
C LEU A 48 -8.15 -13.48 -7.48
N ASP A 49 -8.97 -13.47 -8.54
CA ASP A 49 -8.53 -13.66 -9.92
C ASP A 49 -8.06 -12.37 -10.61
N ARG A 50 -8.19 -11.22 -9.93
CA ARG A 50 -7.84 -9.91 -10.51
C ARG A 50 -6.36 -9.60 -10.34
N ASP A 51 -5.81 -8.87 -11.30
CA ASP A 51 -4.44 -8.37 -11.21
C ASP A 51 -4.30 -7.35 -10.07
N TYR A 52 -3.26 -7.55 -9.27
CA TYR A 52 -2.92 -6.66 -8.17
C TYR A 52 -2.00 -5.52 -8.65
N VAL A 53 -2.51 -4.29 -8.60
CA VAL A 53 -1.83 -3.09 -9.13
C VAL A 53 -0.94 -2.43 -8.07
N GLY A 54 -1.31 -2.53 -6.78
CA GLY A 54 -0.62 -1.86 -5.68
C GLY A 54 -1.13 -0.43 -5.44
N ASP A 55 -0.88 0.49 -6.38
CA ASP A 55 -1.30 1.91 -6.25
C ASP A 55 -2.67 2.15 -6.89
N TYR A 56 -3.76 2.01 -6.12
CA TYR A 56 -5.12 2.25 -6.61
C TYR A 56 -5.57 3.72 -6.45
N CYS A 57 -4.82 4.53 -5.70
CA CYS A 57 -5.09 5.96 -5.53
C CYS A 57 -4.33 6.86 -6.52
N ASN A 58 -3.46 6.28 -7.37
CA ASN A 58 -2.56 7.00 -8.27
C ASN A 58 -1.80 8.12 -7.55
N LEU A 59 -1.05 7.76 -6.49
CA LEU A 59 -0.39 8.74 -5.61
C LEU A 59 0.54 9.70 -6.36
N HIS A 60 1.12 9.27 -7.48
CA HIS A 60 1.91 10.14 -8.35
C HIS A 60 1.13 11.36 -8.88
N GLN A 61 -0.19 11.23 -9.09
CA GLN A 61 -1.05 12.31 -9.58
C GLN A 61 -1.63 13.16 -8.44
N ARG A 62 -1.36 12.79 -7.18
CA ARG A 62 -1.95 13.39 -5.97
C ARG A 62 -0.88 13.92 -5.01
N PRO A 63 -0.31 15.11 -5.31
CA PRO A 63 0.75 15.70 -4.49
C PRO A 63 0.26 16.11 -3.09
N ASP A 64 -1.04 16.35 -2.93
CA ASP A 64 -1.73 16.59 -1.67
C ASP A 64 -1.60 15.40 -0.71
N LEU A 65 -1.82 14.18 -1.19
CA LEU A 65 -1.63 12.95 -0.43
C LEU A 65 -0.15 12.64 -0.20
N GLN A 66 0.67 12.83 -1.23
CA GLN A 66 2.09 12.50 -1.17
C GLN A 66 2.85 13.33 -0.12
N ARG A 67 2.41 14.57 0.14
CA ARG A 67 2.98 15.43 1.20
C ARG A 67 2.74 14.89 2.62
N LEU A 68 1.70 14.08 2.81
CA LEU A 68 1.36 13.52 4.12
C LEU A 68 2.18 12.28 4.48
N ILE A 69 2.86 11.69 3.49
CA ILE A 69 3.74 10.54 3.67
C ILE A 69 5.19 11.04 3.67
N PRO A 70 6.06 10.53 4.56
CA PRO A 70 7.49 10.83 4.50
C PRO A 70 8.10 10.46 3.15
N ARG A 71 8.91 11.36 2.57
CA ARG A 71 9.55 11.15 1.24
C ARG A 71 10.50 9.95 1.20
N ASN A 72 10.93 9.47 2.36
CA ASN A 72 11.94 8.43 2.50
C ASN A 72 11.32 7.03 2.46
N GLU A 73 9.99 6.96 2.48
CA GLU A 73 9.24 5.71 2.52
C GLU A 73 8.76 5.32 1.14
N LYS A 74 8.90 4.03 0.84
CA LYS A 74 8.39 3.46 -0.40
C LYS A 74 6.97 2.99 -0.16
N THR A 75 6.03 3.51 -0.93
CA THR A 75 4.65 3.01 -0.94
C THR A 75 4.56 1.69 -1.69
N ASP A 76 3.97 0.69 -1.04
CA ASP A 76 3.73 -0.63 -1.61
C ASP A 76 2.25 -0.82 -2.02
N PHE A 77 1.32 -0.21 -1.28
CA PHE A 77 -0.11 -0.26 -1.59
C PHE A 77 -0.80 1.06 -1.26
N SER A 78 -1.78 1.44 -2.07
CA SER A 78 -2.67 2.56 -1.79
C SER A 78 -4.09 2.20 -2.22
N SER A 79 -5.07 2.59 -1.42
CA SER A 79 -6.50 2.43 -1.75
C SER A 79 -7.35 3.43 -1.00
N TYR A 80 -8.53 3.73 -1.52
CA TYR A 80 -9.53 4.54 -0.84
C TYR A 80 -10.56 3.61 -0.19
N LEU A 81 -10.75 3.79 1.12
CA LEU A 81 -11.60 2.96 1.95
C LEU A 81 -12.74 3.77 2.57
N HIS A 82 -13.82 3.06 2.86
CA HIS A 82 -14.91 3.56 3.68
C HIS A 82 -14.83 2.92 5.06
N LYS A 83 -14.39 3.69 6.04
CA LYS A 83 -14.43 3.29 7.45
C LYS A 83 -15.82 3.58 8.00
N TYR A 84 -16.42 2.62 8.71
CA TYR A 84 -17.68 2.85 9.43
C TYR A 84 -17.38 3.05 10.92
N ASP A 85 -17.97 4.09 11.51
CA ASP A 85 -17.91 4.31 12.95
C ASP A 85 -18.90 3.39 13.70
N ARG A 86 -18.83 3.32 15.04
CA ARG A 86 -19.76 2.55 15.89
C ARG A 86 -21.22 2.93 15.68
N ARG A 87 -21.48 4.14 15.19
CA ARG A 87 -22.81 4.65 14.80
C ARG A 87 -23.16 4.38 13.33
N PHE A 88 -22.42 3.50 12.65
CA PHE A 88 -22.56 3.14 11.23
C PHE A 88 -22.47 4.33 10.25
N ARG A 89 -21.81 5.42 10.64
CA ARG A 89 -21.56 6.55 9.75
C ARG A 89 -20.36 6.24 8.85
N ARG A 90 -20.54 6.41 7.54
CA ARG A 90 -19.50 6.22 6.52
C ARG A 90 -18.50 7.37 6.56
N GLN A 91 -17.22 7.05 6.70
CA GLN A 91 -16.11 8.00 6.70
C GLN A 91 -15.11 7.63 5.60
N GLY A 92 -14.84 8.56 4.69
CA GLY A 92 -13.85 8.39 3.62
C GLY A 92 -12.42 8.47 4.15
N ARG A 93 -11.60 7.46 3.83
CA ARG A 93 -10.20 7.35 4.28
C ARG A 93 -9.30 6.90 3.14
N TYR A 94 -8.11 7.48 3.03
CA TYR A 94 -7.04 6.95 2.20
C TYR A 94 -6.21 5.99 3.04
N PHE A 95 -6.08 4.76 2.57
CA PHE A 95 -5.27 3.72 3.19
C PHE A 95 -4.01 3.53 2.36
N ILE A 96 -2.85 3.70 3.00
CA ILE A 96 -1.56 3.66 2.32
C ILE A 96 -0.61 2.80 3.15
N SER A 97 -0.07 1.76 2.54
CA SER A 97 0.95 0.89 3.14
C SER A 97 2.30 1.26 2.57
N THR A 98 3.26 1.51 3.45
CA THR A 98 4.67 1.66 3.10
C THR A 98 5.48 0.49 3.65
N ASN A 99 6.77 0.47 3.33
CA ASN A 99 7.71 -0.47 3.89
C ASN A 99 7.98 -0.29 5.39
N GLN A 100 7.54 0.82 6.00
CA GLN A 100 7.75 1.14 7.41
C GLN A 100 6.46 1.19 8.23
N ALA A 101 5.38 1.73 7.66
CA ALA A 101 4.15 1.98 8.40
C ALA A 101 2.88 1.87 7.54
N LEU A 102 1.75 1.79 8.24
CA LEU A 102 0.42 1.92 7.66
C LEU A 102 -0.14 3.31 7.98
N TYR A 103 -0.60 4.00 6.95
CA TYR A 103 -1.22 5.31 7.04
C TYR A 103 -2.71 5.21 6.73
N ILE A 104 -3.53 5.76 7.62
CA ILE A 104 -4.96 5.95 7.42
C ILE A 104 -5.20 7.45 7.49
N ILE A 105 -5.44 8.06 6.34
CA ILE A 105 -5.55 9.51 6.18
C ILE A 105 -7.02 9.86 5.95
N ASP A 106 -7.52 10.79 6.75
CA ASP A 106 -8.89 11.30 6.59
C ASP A 106 -9.01 12.16 5.33
N GLU A 107 -10.05 11.92 4.52
CA GLU A 107 -10.31 12.72 3.32
C GLU A 107 -10.53 14.21 3.65
N GLU A 108 -11.08 14.49 4.83
CA GLU A 108 -11.33 15.85 5.32
C GLU A 108 -10.02 16.62 5.59
N CYS A 109 -8.97 15.94 6.06
CA CYS A 109 -7.67 16.56 6.31
C CYS A 109 -7.02 17.10 5.02
N ILE A 110 -7.39 16.55 3.87
CA ILE A 110 -6.88 16.96 2.56
C ILE A 110 -7.65 18.19 2.04
N LYS A 111 -8.98 18.20 2.21
CA LYS A 111 -9.86 19.30 1.76
C LYS A 111 -9.59 20.62 2.46
N VAL A 112 -9.18 20.57 3.73
CA VAL A 112 -8.99 21.78 4.56
C VAL A 112 -7.62 22.44 4.32
N GLY A 113 -6.74 21.86 3.49
CA GLY A 113 -5.45 22.47 3.15
C GLY A 113 -4.55 22.64 4.38
N ALA A 114 -3.99 21.55 4.90
CA ALA A 114 -2.84 21.53 5.82
C ALA A 114 -2.87 22.50 7.04
N GLY A 115 -4.04 22.93 7.52
CA GLY A 115 -4.20 23.75 8.73
C GLY A 115 -5.02 23.10 9.85
N GLY A 116 -5.63 21.95 9.59
CA GLY A 116 -6.40 21.19 10.58
C GLY A 116 -5.49 20.26 11.39
N LYS A 117 -5.49 20.41 12.72
CA LYS A 117 -4.72 19.60 13.68
C LYS A 117 -4.74 18.11 13.27
N THR A 118 -3.55 17.58 12.97
CA THR A 118 -3.38 16.21 12.49
C THR A 118 -3.56 15.22 13.65
N ASN A 119 -4.64 14.43 13.63
CA ASN A 119 -4.74 13.20 14.43
C ASN A 119 -4.06 12.01 13.70
N ASN A 120 -3.00 12.28 12.94
CA ASN A 120 -2.25 11.25 12.21
C ASN A 120 -1.25 10.61 13.18
N ALA A 121 -1.76 9.82 14.12
CA ALA A 121 -0.93 8.89 14.85
C ALA A 121 -0.59 7.72 13.91
N PRO A 122 0.69 7.32 13.76
CA PRO A 122 0.98 6.00 13.21
C PRO A 122 0.27 4.97 14.09
N VAL A 123 -0.47 4.04 13.47
CA VAL A 123 -1.21 2.98 14.17
C VAL A 123 -0.27 2.04 14.98
N ASN A 124 1.05 2.18 14.85
CA ASN A 124 2.03 1.50 15.69
C ASN A 124 3.13 2.44 16.19
N LYS A 125 2.98 2.96 17.41
CA LYS A 125 4.08 3.01 18.37
C LYS A 125 3.70 2.04 19.47
N GLY A 126 4.52 0.99 19.62
CA GLY A 126 4.27 -0.12 20.54
C GLY A 126 3.82 0.38 21.91
N LYS A 127 2.60 0.02 22.29
CA LYS A 127 2.32 -0.19 23.70
C LYS A 127 3.12 -1.43 24.09
N GLN A 128 4.11 -1.25 24.95
CA GLN A 128 4.50 -2.31 25.88
C GLN A 128 3.20 -2.74 26.56
N GLN A 129 2.65 -3.88 26.15
CA GLN A 129 1.61 -4.56 26.90
C GLN A 129 2.33 -5.67 27.66
N GLU A 130 2.19 -5.56 28.97
CA GLU A 130 2.66 -6.46 29.99
C GLU A 130 2.37 -7.92 29.62
N GLY A 131 3.31 -8.79 30.00
CA GLY A 131 3.19 -10.22 29.77
C GLY A 131 1.92 -10.79 30.39
N TYR A 132 1.17 -11.52 29.59
CA TYR A 132 0.33 -12.58 30.10
C TYR A 132 1.19 -13.83 30.20
N MET A 133 1.69 -14.08 31.41
CA MET A 133 2.06 -15.42 31.84
C MET A 133 0.79 -16.28 31.77
N LEU A 134 0.82 -17.33 30.97
CA LEU A 134 -0.08 -18.47 31.15
C LEU A 134 0.66 -19.45 32.05
N GLU A 135 0.04 -19.81 33.16
CA GLU A 135 0.42 -20.99 33.96
C GLU A 135 0.32 -22.27 33.12
#